data_AF-A0A9P7UNB3-F1
#
_entry.id   AF-A0A9P7UNB3-F1
#
_cell.length_a   1.000
_cell.length_b   1.000
_cell.length_c   1.000
_cell.angle_alpha   90.00
_cell.angle_beta   90.00
_cell.angle_gamma   90.00
#
_symmetry.space_group_name_H-M   'P 1'
#
loop_
_entity.id
_entity.type
_entity.pdbx_description
1 polymer ?
#
loop_
_entity_poly.entity_id
_entity_poly.type
_entity_poly.pdbx_seq_one_letter_code
_entity_poly.pdbx_strand_id
1 'polypeptide(L)'
;MSETDRRAAEGLLQLGYQQQMTRRRNLWETLFMSLAILAIPFGLSTTIFTGLVAGGPATIFWGFVLVACLMLPIGASLAEISAKYPTSAGAYYWSFRLASPRSRVLLSWINGWLHVAGCWTVSLSVTFGTTQLLIAGINTFHSEWVATTWQTYLMLVGVTFVFTGIGIVFNSLLPKIDVLSAYWTLFGTIVTMICLSVKAGAGRRSAAFAFGFFDASNSGWTPGWSFFIGLLPPAFAYSAICLIASMAEEVHNPTVDLPRAIFWQIPIGLVNGIVFLLPIMFTLPDISTLLTVPGGQPIGVIYTMVMGSKAGGFGIWIILFGIGVFCGISILCVASRATWAFARDKAIPFHQTFSYIPPGIDVPLNAYALSTLIQLLLGLIYLGSSTAFNAFVGVAVMCLGASYALPIAISLANGRKDVKDSPYPLGRWGVVLNVIAVAWVAFEIVLFSMPPVIPVTIVTMNYASVVFVGFGVISAGWYMISGRYHYTGPPDPSQVEEKHEGSPEGSTKDVAN
;
A
#
# COMPACT_ATOMS: atom_id res chain seq x y z
N MET A 1 27.25 0.64 -17.94
CA MET A 1 26.58 1.18 -16.73
C MET A 1 26.66 2.70 -16.80
N SER A 2 25.56 3.42 -16.64
CA SER A 2 25.58 4.89 -16.73
C SER A 2 26.31 5.50 -15.52
N GLU A 3 26.79 6.75 -15.64
CA GLU A 3 27.42 7.47 -14.51
C GLU A 3 26.45 7.62 -13.33
N THR A 4 25.16 7.82 -13.61
CA THR A 4 24.10 7.87 -12.60
C THR A 4 23.97 6.54 -11.86
N ASP A 5 23.99 5.41 -12.57
CA ASP A 5 23.91 4.08 -11.96
C ASP A 5 25.14 3.78 -11.09
N ARG A 6 26.33 4.25 -11.51
CA ARG A 6 27.56 4.08 -10.75
C ARG A 6 27.49 4.82 -9.42
N ARG A 7 27.07 6.09 -9.43
CA ARG A 7 26.87 6.89 -8.21
C ARG A 7 25.81 6.28 -7.29
N ALA A 8 24.73 5.75 -7.85
CA ALA A 8 23.69 5.09 -7.08
C ALA A 8 24.18 3.77 -6.44
N ALA A 9 25.03 3.00 -7.14
CA ALA A 9 25.67 1.82 -6.58
C ALA A 9 26.68 2.18 -5.47
N GLU A 10 27.52 3.19 -5.68
CA GLU A 10 28.45 3.73 -4.68
C GLU A 10 27.71 4.23 -3.43
N GLY A 11 26.62 4.98 -3.61
CA GLY A 11 25.78 5.43 -2.49
C GLY A 11 25.14 4.29 -1.72
N LEU A 12 24.71 3.22 -2.40
CA LEU A 12 24.18 2.02 -1.74
C LEU A 12 25.27 1.26 -0.96
N LEU A 13 26.49 1.21 -1.49
CA LEU A 13 27.66 0.64 -0.81
C LEU A 13 28.01 1.43 0.44
N GLN A 14 27.95 2.76 0.39
CA GLN A 14 28.11 3.63 1.56
C GLN A 14 27.03 3.40 2.63
N LEU A 15 25.86 2.87 2.25
CA LEU A 15 24.81 2.46 3.18
C LEU A 15 24.99 1.02 3.71
N GLY A 16 26.05 0.33 3.26
CA GLY A 16 26.45 -1.02 3.65
C GLY A 16 25.82 -2.14 2.82
N TYR A 17 25.18 -1.82 1.69
CA TYR A 17 24.53 -2.80 0.81
C TYR A 17 25.26 -2.95 -0.53
N GLN A 18 25.44 -4.19 -0.96
CA GLN A 18 25.81 -4.47 -2.35
C GLN A 18 24.54 -4.54 -3.20
N GLN A 19 24.59 -3.91 -4.38
CA GLN A 19 23.49 -3.93 -5.34
C GLN A 19 23.29 -5.35 -5.88
N GLN A 20 22.08 -5.90 -5.75
CA GLN A 20 21.74 -7.24 -6.26
C GLN A 20 20.69 -7.20 -7.37
N MET A 21 19.98 -6.08 -7.54
CA MET A 21 18.98 -5.91 -8.59
C MET A 21 19.46 -4.95 -9.68
N THR A 22 18.99 -5.23 -10.90
CA THR A 22 19.28 -4.40 -12.07
C THR A 22 18.42 -3.13 -12.02
N ARG A 23 19.06 -1.97 -12.19
CA ARG A 23 18.35 -0.69 -12.29
C ARG A 23 17.62 -0.60 -13.62
N ARG A 24 16.30 -0.41 -13.58
CA ARG A 24 15.39 -0.44 -14.73
C ARG A 24 14.36 0.69 -14.72
N ARG A 25 14.32 1.52 -13.68
CA ARG A 25 13.26 2.51 -13.46
C ARG A 25 13.81 3.94 -13.41
N ASN A 26 13.26 4.80 -14.25
CA ASN A 26 13.40 6.25 -14.15
C ASN A 26 12.30 6.86 -13.24
N LEU A 27 12.33 8.18 -13.06
CA LEU A 27 11.32 8.91 -12.27
C LEU A 27 9.88 8.61 -12.69
N TRP A 28 9.58 8.63 -13.98
CA TRP A 28 8.20 8.44 -14.48
C TRP A 28 7.71 7.02 -14.25
N GLU A 29 8.55 6.02 -14.50
CA GLU A 29 8.23 4.61 -14.25
C GLU A 29 8.04 4.34 -12.75
N THR A 30 8.82 5.00 -11.90
CA THR A 30 8.69 4.90 -10.43
C THR A 30 7.41 5.58 -9.95
N LEU A 31 7.10 6.77 -10.47
CA LEU A 31 5.87 7.51 -10.15
C LEU A 31 4.62 6.77 -10.64
N PHE A 32 4.62 6.26 -11.88
CA PHE A 32 3.47 5.53 -12.42
C PHE A 32 3.25 4.20 -11.72
N MET A 33 4.30 3.50 -11.29
CA MET A 33 4.15 2.34 -10.40
C MET A 33 3.52 2.74 -9.06
N SER A 34 3.98 3.84 -8.45
CA SER A 34 3.41 4.31 -7.19
C SER A 34 1.92 4.66 -7.32
N LEU A 35 1.53 5.28 -8.44
CA LEU A 35 0.12 5.56 -8.77
C LEU A 35 -0.70 4.30 -9.06
N ALA A 36 -0.10 3.30 -9.72
CA ALA A 36 -0.72 2.00 -9.97
C ALA A 36 -0.93 1.21 -8.67
N ILE A 37 -0.01 1.30 -7.71
CA ILE A 37 -0.16 0.71 -6.37
C ILE A 37 -1.25 1.44 -5.60
N LEU A 38 -1.26 2.77 -5.65
CA LEU A 38 -2.23 3.61 -4.94
C LEU A 38 -3.66 3.40 -5.47
N ALA A 39 -3.82 3.29 -6.79
CA ALA A 39 -5.07 2.96 -7.50
C ALA A 39 -6.33 3.57 -6.85
N ILE A 40 -6.32 4.88 -6.60
CA ILE A 40 -7.37 5.58 -5.83
C ILE A 40 -8.80 5.22 -6.26
N PRO A 41 -9.16 5.18 -7.57
CA PRO A 41 -10.51 4.78 -7.99
C PRO A 41 -10.91 3.38 -7.50
N PHE A 42 -9.98 2.43 -7.56
CA PHE A 42 -10.19 1.07 -7.08
C PHE A 42 -10.35 1.02 -5.55
N GLY A 43 -9.44 1.66 -4.81
CA GLY A 43 -9.50 1.71 -3.35
C GLY A 43 -10.82 2.29 -2.84
N LEU A 44 -11.23 3.45 -3.39
CA LEU A 44 -12.48 4.11 -3.02
C LEU A 44 -13.72 3.31 -3.43
N SER A 45 -13.71 2.68 -4.61
CA SER A 45 -14.84 1.89 -5.10
C SER A 45 -15.09 0.66 -4.26
N THR A 46 -14.03 -0.12 -4.00
CA THR A 46 -14.13 -1.40 -3.29
C THR A 46 -14.55 -1.23 -1.84
N THR A 47 -14.33 -0.04 -1.26
CA THR A 47 -14.67 0.27 0.13
C THR A 47 -15.84 1.26 0.26
N ILE A 48 -16.50 1.62 -0.84
CA ILE A 48 -17.57 2.63 -0.85
C ILE A 48 -18.74 2.28 0.09
N PHE A 49 -19.00 0.98 0.28
CA PHE A 49 -20.03 0.49 1.19
C PHE A 49 -19.87 1.05 2.61
N THR A 50 -18.65 1.03 3.16
CA THR A 50 -18.37 1.57 4.49
C THR A 50 -18.69 3.07 4.58
N GLY A 51 -18.35 3.84 3.53
CA GLY A 51 -18.69 5.26 3.47
C GLY A 51 -20.20 5.52 3.40
N LEU A 52 -20.94 4.67 2.67
CA LEU A 52 -22.40 4.76 2.60
C LEU A 52 -23.05 4.51 3.96
N VAL A 53 -22.59 3.50 4.69
CA VAL A 53 -23.07 3.18 6.05
C VAL A 53 -22.72 4.28 7.06
N ALA A 54 -21.51 4.84 6.95
CA ALA A 54 -20.96 5.78 7.91
C ALA A 54 -21.56 7.20 7.82
N GLY A 55 -22.02 7.62 6.65
CA GLY A 55 -22.54 8.97 6.51
C GLY A 55 -22.86 9.41 5.10
N GLY A 56 -22.88 8.49 4.13
CA GLY A 56 -23.28 8.79 2.76
C GLY A 56 -22.31 9.71 2.00
N PRO A 57 -22.79 10.41 0.97
CA PRO A 57 -21.96 11.15 0.02
C PRO A 57 -21.11 12.26 0.64
N ALA A 58 -21.61 13.02 1.62
CA ALA A 58 -20.81 14.06 2.28
C ALA A 58 -19.58 13.46 2.97
N THR A 59 -19.75 12.32 3.64
CA THR A 59 -18.66 11.61 4.32
C THR A 59 -17.66 11.03 3.33
N ILE A 60 -18.15 10.40 2.25
CA ILE A 60 -17.28 9.83 1.21
C ILE A 60 -16.41 10.93 0.57
N PHE A 61 -17.02 12.05 0.17
CA PHE A 61 -16.32 13.12 -0.55
C PHE A 61 -15.37 13.90 0.37
N TRP A 62 -15.88 14.46 1.47
CA TRP A 62 -15.06 15.28 2.36
C TRP A 62 -14.10 14.46 3.20
N GLY A 63 -14.47 13.23 3.56
CA GLY A 63 -13.55 12.30 4.20
C GLY A 63 -12.36 11.96 3.32
N PHE A 64 -12.59 11.76 2.01
CA PHE A 64 -11.49 11.57 1.06
C PHE A 64 -10.55 12.78 0.98
N VAL A 65 -11.11 13.99 0.82
CA VAL A 65 -10.31 15.21 0.76
C VAL A 65 -9.50 15.41 2.05
N LEU A 66 -10.13 15.20 3.21
CA LEU A 66 -9.47 15.31 4.51
C LEU A 66 -8.30 14.34 4.64
N VAL A 67 -8.51 13.05 4.34
CA VAL A 67 -7.46 12.05 4.45
C VAL A 67 -6.33 12.32 3.47
N ALA A 68 -6.63 12.71 2.22
CA ALA A 68 -5.59 13.08 1.26
C ALA A 68 -4.71 14.24 1.77
N CYS A 69 -5.32 15.24 2.41
CA CYS A 69 -4.58 16.34 3.05
C CYS A 69 -3.72 15.87 4.24
N LEU A 70 -4.21 14.91 5.04
CA LEU A 70 -3.48 14.35 6.17
C LEU A 70 -2.34 13.41 5.74
N MET A 71 -2.43 12.83 4.54
CA MET A 71 -1.38 12.01 3.94
C MET A 71 -0.21 12.84 3.38
N LEU A 72 -0.42 14.10 3.00
CA LEU A 72 0.64 14.99 2.49
C LEU A 72 1.80 15.17 3.50
N PRO A 73 1.57 15.48 4.79
CA PRO A 73 2.63 15.50 5.81
C PRO A 73 3.41 14.19 5.93
N ILE A 74 2.73 13.04 5.85
CA ILE A 74 3.35 11.72 5.92
C ILE A 74 4.27 11.52 4.71
N GLY A 75 3.74 11.73 3.50
CA GLY A 75 4.50 11.60 2.26
C GLY A 75 5.70 12.55 2.19
N ALA A 76 5.55 13.80 2.64
CA ALA A 76 6.64 14.76 2.70
C ALA A 76 7.76 14.33 3.66
N SER A 77 7.39 13.83 4.85
CA SER A 77 8.32 13.36 5.86
C SER A 77 9.08 12.12 5.42
N LEU A 78 8.39 11.16 4.79
CA LEU A 78 9.02 9.96 4.21
C LEU A 78 9.88 10.30 3.00
N ALA A 79 9.47 11.25 2.16
CA ALA A 79 10.27 11.74 1.04
C ALA A 79 11.61 12.32 1.54
N GLU A 80 11.60 13.16 2.58
CA GLU A 80 12.85 13.69 3.17
C GLU A 80 13.78 12.60 3.71
N ILE A 81 13.23 11.60 4.42
CA ILE A 81 14.01 10.49 4.98
C ILE A 81 14.56 9.59 3.86
N SER A 82 13.71 9.22 2.89
CA SER A 82 14.08 8.35 1.77
C SER A 82 15.11 9.00 0.84
N ALA A 83 15.08 10.32 0.68
CA ALA A 83 16.09 11.06 -0.07
C ALA A 83 17.48 10.94 0.57
N LYS A 84 17.57 10.87 1.90
CA LYS A 84 18.85 10.72 2.61
C LYS A 84 19.31 9.26 2.67
N TYR A 85 18.39 8.32 2.82
CA TYR A 85 18.69 6.89 2.97
C TYR A 85 17.93 6.03 1.93
N PRO A 86 18.28 6.14 0.63
CA PRO A 86 17.55 5.46 -0.43
C PRO A 86 17.93 3.98 -0.53
N THR A 87 17.26 3.11 0.24
CA THR A 87 17.50 1.65 0.27
C THR A 87 16.22 0.85 0.07
N SER A 88 16.32 -0.35 -0.51
CA SER A 88 15.17 -1.27 -0.67
C SER A 88 14.66 -1.83 0.67
N ALA A 89 15.46 -1.70 1.73
CA ALA A 89 15.04 -1.97 3.10
C ALA A 89 14.02 -0.93 3.61
N GLY A 90 14.01 0.29 3.06
CA GLY A 90 13.00 1.29 3.33
C GLY A 90 12.85 1.63 4.81
N ALA A 91 11.60 1.63 5.31
CA ALA A 91 11.24 2.17 6.61
C ALA A 91 11.98 1.54 7.81
N TYR A 92 12.32 0.25 7.75
CA TYR A 92 13.02 -0.38 8.87
C TYR A 92 14.50 0.00 8.92
N TYR A 93 15.13 0.20 7.76
CA TYR A 93 16.47 0.79 7.67
C TYR A 93 16.47 2.23 8.22
N TRP A 94 15.47 3.02 7.87
CA TRP A 94 15.34 4.38 8.39
C TRP A 94 15.17 4.39 9.91
N SER A 95 14.35 3.49 10.44
CA SER A 95 14.19 3.33 11.89
C SER A 95 15.50 2.94 12.57
N PHE A 96 16.32 2.07 11.96
CA PHE A 96 17.64 1.70 12.47
C PHE A 96 18.62 2.89 12.49
N ARG A 97 18.70 3.66 11.39
CA ARG A 97 19.65 4.77 11.25
C ARG A 97 19.30 5.96 12.12
N LEU A 98 18.00 6.23 12.27
CA LEU A 98 17.51 7.36 13.06
C LEU A 98 17.49 7.02 14.55
N ALA A 99 17.38 5.75 14.95
CA ALA A 99 17.26 5.39 16.35
C ALA A 99 18.60 5.47 17.12
N SER A 100 18.48 5.64 18.44
CA SER A 100 19.64 5.57 19.34
C SER A 100 20.32 4.18 19.28
N PRO A 101 21.65 4.09 19.52
CA PRO A 101 22.38 2.81 19.47
C PRO A 101 21.80 1.69 20.34
N ARG A 102 21.13 2.04 21.45
CA ARG A 102 20.54 1.07 22.38
C ARG A 102 19.25 0.44 21.85
N SER A 103 18.45 1.19 21.08
CA SER A 103 17.12 0.76 20.63
C SER A 103 17.03 0.43 19.15
N ARG A 104 18.04 0.81 18.35
CA ARG A 104 18.00 0.70 16.88
C ARG A 104 17.70 -0.68 16.34
N VAL A 105 18.27 -1.73 16.93
CA VAL A 105 18.06 -3.12 16.48
C VAL A 105 16.61 -3.54 16.70
N LEU A 106 16.08 -3.29 17.91
CA LEU A 106 14.71 -3.65 18.26
C LEU A 106 13.67 -2.85 17.46
N LEU A 107 13.87 -1.54 17.32
CA LEU A 107 12.96 -0.68 16.56
C LEU A 107 12.97 -1.05 15.07
N SER A 108 14.14 -1.34 14.49
CA SER A 108 14.25 -1.86 13.13
C SER A 108 13.53 -3.19 12.96
N TRP A 109 13.65 -4.11 13.93
CA TRP A 109 12.95 -5.39 13.89
C TRP A 109 11.44 -5.22 13.88
N ILE A 110 10.90 -4.44 14.84
CA ILE A 110 9.47 -4.15 14.94
C ILE A 110 8.98 -3.52 13.63
N ASN A 111 9.71 -2.53 13.12
CA ASN A 111 9.35 -1.85 11.88
C ASN A 111 9.34 -2.80 10.68
N GLY A 112 10.35 -3.66 10.56
CA GLY A 112 10.48 -4.59 9.45
C GLY A 112 9.34 -5.60 9.40
N TRP A 113 8.95 -6.13 10.58
CA TRP A 113 7.80 -7.02 10.67
C TRP A 113 6.47 -6.32 10.40
N LEU A 114 6.27 -5.10 10.90
CA LEU A 114 5.10 -4.29 10.54
C LEU A 114 5.04 -4.04 9.03
N HIS A 115 6.16 -3.68 8.40
CA HIS A 115 6.24 -3.44 6.97
C HIS A 115 5.88 -4.68 6.15
N VAL A 116 6.53 -5.82 6.43
CA VAL A 116 6.31 -7.05 5.66
C VAL A 116 4.92 -7.63 5.90
N ALA A 117 4.41 -7.63 7.14
CA ALA A 117 3.03 -8.04 7.42
C ALA A 117 2.02 -7.12 6.71
N GLY A 118 2.27 -5.81 6.71
CA GLY A 118 1.50 -4.83 5.95
C GLY A 118 1.51 -5.12 4.44
N CYS A 119 2.68 -5.40 3.86
CA CYS A 119 2.81 -5.77 2.45
C CYS A 119 2.01 -7.03 2.08
N TRP A 120 2.07 -8.08 2.90
CA TRP A 120 1.33 -9.32 2.63
C TRP A 120 -0.19 -9.12 2.74
N THR A 121 -0.64 -8.39 3.76
CA THR A 121 -2.07 -8.17 4.04
C THR A 121 -2.70 -7.16 3.09
N VAL A 122 -1.98 -6.12 2.66
CA VAL A 122 -2.46 -5.18 1.62
C VAL A 122 -2.57 -5.88 0.27
N SER A 123 -1.59 -6.73 -0.08
CA SER A 123 -1.63 -7.52 -1.32
C SER A 123 -2.81 -8.49 -1.33
N LEU A 124 -3.06 -9.16 -0.20
CA LEU A 124 -4.26 -9.99 -0.03
C LEU A 124 -5.54 -9.17 -0.22
N SER A 125 -5.61 -7.99 0.40
CA SER A 125 -6.80 -7.12 0.38
C SER A 125 -7.14 -6.64 -1.03
N VAL A 126 -6.13 -6.19 -1.79
CA VAL A 126 -6.30 -5.79 -3.20
C VAL A 126 -6.71 -6.97 -4.06
N THR A 127 -6.05 -8.13 -3.90
CA THR A 127 -6.37 -9.34 -4.68
C THR A 127 -7.79 -9.83 -4.40
N PHE A 128 -8.24 -9.76 -3.15
CA PHE A 128 -9.60 -10.06 -2.77
C PHE A 128 -10.60 -9.03 -3.30
N GLY A 129 -10.31 -7.73 -3.21
CA GLY A 129 -11.14 -6.68 -3.81
C GLY A 129 -11.33 -6.89 -5.32
N THR A 130 -10.26 -7.25 -6.04
CA THR A 130 -10.33 -7.57 -7.47
C THR A 130 -11.13 -8.85 -7.74
N THR A 131 -11.04 -9.85 -6.85
CA THR A 131 -11.86 -11.06 -6.91
C THR A 131 -13.35 -10.73 -6.70
N GLN A 132 -13.68 -9.85 -5.76
CA GLN A 132 -15.06 -9.39 -5.54
C GLN A 132 -15.58 -8.59 -6.74
N LEU A 133 -14.74 -7.78 -7.37
CA LEU A 133 -15.11 -7.13 -8.63
C LEU A 133 -15.39 -8.17 -9.72
N LEU A 134 -14.55 -9.19 -9.90
CA LEU A 134 -14.78 -10.28 -10.85
C LEU A 134 -16.16 -10.93 -10.65
N ILE A 135 -16.50 -11.26 -9.41
CA ILE A 135 -17.81 -11.82 -9.04
C ILE A 135 -18.93 -10.85 -9.39
N ALA A 136 -18.78 -9.56 -9.05
CA ALA A 136 -19.76 -8.53 -9.38
C ALA A 136 -19.97 -8.37 -10.91
N GLY A 137 -18.92 -8.53 -11.70
CA GLY A 137 -18.99 -8.55 -13.17
C GLY A 137 -19.83 -9.72 -13.69
N ILE A 138 -19.68 -10.92 -13.12
CA ILE A 138 -20.50 -12.09 -13.44
C ILE A 138 -21.97 -11.85 -13.05
N ASN A 139 -22.20 -11.35 -11.83
CA ASN A 139 -23.54 -11.09 -11.30
C ASN A 139 -24.32 -10.03 -12.10
N THR A 140 -23.61 -9.16 -12.82
CA THR A 140 -24.25 -8.17 -13.72
C THR A 140 -25.09 -8.85 -14.81
N PHE A 141 -24.63 -10.01 -15.31
CA PHE A 141 -25.36 -10.79 -16.31
C PHE A 141 -26.17 -11.93 -15.69
N HIS A 142 -25.66 -12.54 -14.62
CA HIS A 142 -26.28 -13.67 -13.91
C HIS A 142 -26.71 -13.26 -12.49
N SER A 143 -27.75 -12.45 -12.38
CA SER A 143 -28.18 -11.86 -11.10
C SER A 143 -28.70 -12.87 -10.06
N GLU A 144 -29.10 -14.06 -10.49
CA GLU A 144 -29.57 -15.13 -9.61
C GLU A 144 -28.42 -15.97 -9.02
N TRP A 145 -27.22 -15.86 -9.61
CA TRP A 145 -26.06 -16.60 -9.12
C TRP A 145 -25.41 -15.84 -7.97
N VAL A 146 -25.24 -16.52 -6.84
CA VAL A 146 -24.50 -16.01 -5.69
C VAL A 146 -23.30 -16.93 -5.48
N ALA A 147 -22.10 -16.35 -5.60
CA ALA A 147 -20.86 -17.07 -5.34
C ALA A 147 -20.83 -17.59 -3.91
N THR A 148 -20.69 -18.90 -3.74
CA THR A 148 -20.46 -19.50 -2.42
C THR A 148 -19.07 -19.14 -1.89
N THR A 149 -18.84 -19.32 -0.59
CA THR A 149 -17.57 -18.98 0.08
C THR A 149 -16.38 -19.71 -0.54
N TRP A 150 -16.53 -21.00 -0.86
CA TRP A 150 -15.46 -21.78 -1.48
C TRP A 150 -15.20 -21.38 -2.94
N GLN A 151 -16.24 -21.02 -3.71
CA GLN A 151 -16.08 -20.50 -5.07
C GLN A 151 -15.33 -19.18 -5.06
N THR A 152 -15.65 -18.29 -4.12
CA THR A 152 -14.94 -17.02 -3.91
C THR A 152 -13.46 -17.26 -3.61
N TYR A 153 -13.15 -18.21 -2.74
CA TYR A 153 -11.77 -18.57 -2.42
C TYR A 153 -11.03 -19.17 -3.63
N LEU A 154 -11.65 -20.05 -4.42
CA LEU A 154 -11.00 -20.58 -5.63
C LEU A 154 -10.75 -19.50 -6.69
N MET A 155 -11.67 -18.55 -6.85
CA MET A 155 -11.44 -17.40 -7.72
C MET A 155 -10.30 -16.53 -7.19
N LEU A 156 -10.22 -16.30 -5.87
CA LEU A 156 -9.08 -15.62 -5.24
C LEU A 156 -7.76 -16.33 -5.54
N VAL A 157 -7.71 -17.65 -5.41
CA VAL A 157 -6.55 -18.47 -5.74
C VAL A 157 -6.16 -18.27 -7.21
N GLY A 158 -7.12 -18.35 -8.13
CA GLY A 158 -6.90 -18.13 -9.56
C GLY A 158 -6.34 -16.74 -9.86
N VAL A 159 -6.95 -15.68 -9.33
CA VAL A 159 -6.49 -14.29 -9.50
C VAL A 159 -5.09 -14.11 -8.93
N THR A 160 -4.80 -14.67 -7.75
CA THR A 160 -3.47 -14.63 -7.12
C THR A 160 -2.41 -15.28 -8.01
N PHE A 161 -2.71 -16.44 -8.61
CA PHE A 161 -1.80 -17.11 -9.54
C PHE A 161 -1.58 -16.31 -10.83
N VAL A 162 -2.61 -15.65 -11.36
CA VAL A 162 -2.46 -14.77 -12.52
C VAL A 162 -1.53 -13.62 -12.19
N PHE A 163 -1.72 -12.93 -11.06
CA PHE A 163 -0.84 -11.83 -10.65
C PHE A 163 0.60 -12.30 -10.43
N THR A 164 0.76 -13.45 -9.77
CA THR A 164 2.06 -14.07 -9.53
C THR A 164 2.75 -14.45 -10.83
N GLY A 165 2.04 -15.11 -11.74
CA GLY A 165 2.56 -15.52 -13.04
C GLY A 165 2.99 -14.33 -13.87
N ILE A 166 2.17 -13.27 -13.92
CA ILE A 166 2.52 -12.04 -14.66
C ILE A 166 3.75 -11.38 -14.04
N GLY A 167 3.80 -11.24 -12.72
CA GLY A 167 4.92 -10.60 -12.03
C GLY A 167 6.24 -11.35 -12.14
N ILE A 168 6.22 -12.68 -12.25
CA ILE A 168 7.41 -13.50 -12.46
C ILE A 168 7.84 -13.50 -13.94
N VAL A 169 6.92 -13.80 -14.86
CA VAL A 169 7.24 -14.00 -16.28
C VAL A 169 7.52 -12.68 -16.99
N PHE A 170 6.74 -11.65 -16.70
CA PHE A 170 6.84 -10.34 -17.37
C PHE A 170 7.58 -9.31 -16.53
N ASN A 171 8.47 -9.74 -15.62
CA ASN A 171 9.20 -8.83 -14.74
C ASN A 171 9.95 -7.71 -15.49
N SER A 172 10.58 -8.04 -16.63
CA SER A 172 11.27 -7.05 -17.47
C SER A 172 10.32 -6.06 -18.15
N LEU A 173 9.05 -6.41 -18.30
CA LEU A 173 8.00 -5.55 -18.86
C LEU A 173 7.21 -4.82 -17.76
N LEU A 174 7.42 -5.10 -16.48
CA LEU A 174 6.68 -4.45 -15.39
C LEU A 174 6.73 -2.92 -15.44
N PRO A 175 7.87 -2.26 -15.71
CA PRO A 175 7.87 -0.80 -15.87
C PRO A 175 6.92 -0.31 -16.98
N LYS A 176 6.82 -1.04 -18.09
CA LYS A 176 5.89 -0.73 -19.18
C LYS A 176 4.42 -1.02 -18.80
N ILE A 177 4.19 -2.08 -18.01
CA ILE A 177 2.87 -2.41 -17.47
C ILE A 177 2.41 -1.32 -16.49
N ASP A 178 3.30 -0.81 -15.64
CA ASP A 178 3.01 0.27 -14.70
C ASP A 178 2.66 1.58 -15.44
N VAL A 179 3.40 1.90 -16.52
CA VAL A 179 3.08 3.03 -17.41
C VAL A 179 1.69 2.84 -18.04
N LEU A 180 1.40 1.66 -18.59
CA LEU A 180 0.09 1.33 -19.14
C LEU A 180 -1.02 1.45 -18.09
N SER A 181 -0.77 0.98 -16.86
CA SER A 181 -1.69 1.09 -15.73
C SER A 181 -2.03 2.54 -15.38
N ALA A 182 -1.03 3.42 -15.37
CA ALA A 182 -1.26 4.84 -15.12
C ALA A 182 -2.14 5.47 -16.20
N TYR A 183 -1.87 5.18 -17.47
CA TYR A 183 -2.73 5.64 -18.58
C TYR A 183 -4.14 5.04 -18.51
N TRP A 184 -4.26 3.74 -18.22
CA TRP A 184 -5.54 3.06 -18.05
C TRP A 184 -6.36 3.67 -16.91
N THR A 185 -5.71 4.00 -15.79
CA THR A 185 -6.35 4.63 -14.62
C THR A 185 -6.82 6.04 -14.95
N LEU A 186 -5.97 6.86 -15.58
CA LEU A 186 -6.32 8.23 -15.95
C LEU A 186 -7.45 8.27 -16.99
N PHE A 187 -7.27 7.54 -18.11
CA PHE A 187 -8.28 7.45 -19.16
C PHE A 187 -9.57 6.85 -18.63
N GLY A 188 -9.46 5.78 -17.85
CA GLY A 188 -10.58 5.11 -17.22
C GLY A 188 -11.39 6.01 -16.28
N THR A 189 -10.71 6.84 -15.50
CA THR A 189 -11.35 7.83 -14.62
C THR A 189 -12.08 8.90 -15.42
N ILE A 190 -11.47 9.41 -16.49
CA ILE A 190 -12.10 10.39 -17.40
C ILE A 190 -13.33 9.79 -18.10
N VAL A 191 -13.22 8.56 -18.63
CA VAL A 191 -14.34 7.85 -19.27
C VAL A 191 -15.47 7.64 -18.26
N THR A 192 -15.16 7.16 -17.05
CA THR A 192 -16.15 6.99 -15.98
C THR A 192 -16.85 8.32 -15.67
N MET A 193 -16.08 9.40 -15.53
CA MET A 193 -16.64 10.74 -15.30
C MET A 193 -17.58 11.17 -16.42
N ILE A 194 -17.17 11.06 -17.69
CA ILE A 194 -18.00 11.46 -18.83
C ILE A 194 -19.26 10.60 -18.91
N CYS A 195 -19.13 9.27 -18.85
CA CYS A 195 -20.26 8.36 -18.99
C CYS A 195 -21.33 8.58 -17.92
N LEU A 196 -20.93 8.68 -16.65
CA LEU A 196 -21.86 8.94 -15.55
C LEU A 196 -22.45 10.37 -15.65
N SER A 197 -21.64 11.38 -15.98
CA SER A 197 -22.11 12.77 -16.08
C SER A 197 -23.09 12.99 -17.23
N VAL A 198 -22.89 12.33 -18.39
CA VAL A 198 -23.82 12.40 -19.53
C VAL A 198 -25.17 11.76 -19.17
N LYS A 199 -25.16 10.66 -18.41
CA LYS A 199 -26.38 10.00 -17.94
C LYS A 199 -27.04 10.70 -16.75
N ALA A 200 -26.35 11.64 -16.09
CA ALA A 200 -26.90 12.40 -14.98
C ALA A 200 -28.19 13.17 -15.35
N GLY A 201 -28.39 13.54 -16.62
CA GLY A 201 -29.62 14.19 -17.07
C GLY A 201 -30.92 13.43 -16.76
N ALA A 202 -30.84 12.11 -16.55
CA ALA A 202 -31.99 11.25 -16.24
C ALA A 202 -32.27 11.08 -14.73
N GLY A 203 -31.48 11.70 -13.83
CA GLY A 203 -31.62 11.48 -12.37
C GLY A 203 -30.60 12.18 -11.47
N ARG A 204 -30.12 13.38 -11.85
CA ARG A 204 -29.06 14.11 -11.13
C ARG A 204 -29.51 14.52 -9.72
N ARG A 205 -28.70 14.17 -8.72
CA ARG A 205 -28.84 14.69 -7.34
C ARG A 205 -28.38 16.16 -7.28
N SER A 206 -28.95 16.93 -6.36
CA SER A 206 -28.54 18.32 -6.14
C SER A 206 -27.13 18.40 -5.53
N ALA A 207 -26.45 19.53 -5.67
CA ALA A 207 -25.15 19.76 -5.00
C ALA A 207 -25.29 19.69 -3.47
N ALA A 208 -26.44 20.11 -2.93
CA ALA A 208 -26.76 19.97 -1.51
C ALA A 208 -26.78 18.51 -1.07
N PHE A 209 -27.27 17.59 -1.92
CA PHE A 209 -27.19 16.16 -1.64
C PHE A 209 -25.75 15.64 -1.80
N ALA A 210 -25.12 15.88 -2.96
CA ALA A 210 -23.81 15.31 -3.29
C ALA A 210 -22.70 15.74 -2.32
N PHE A 211 -22.75 16.96 -1.79
CA PHE A 211 -21.73 17.48 -0.86
C PHE A 211 -22.20 17.62 0.59
N GLY A 212 -23.51 17.60 0.85
CA GLY A 212 -24.07 17.95 2.14
C GLY A 212 -24.99 16.90 2.76
N PHE A 213 -25.42 15.87 2.03
CA PHE A 213 -26.24 14.81 2.62
C PHE A 213 -25.37 13.94 3.53
N PHE A 214 -25.76 13.88 4.80
CA PHE A 214 -25.14 13.10 5.84
C PHE A 214 -26.18 12.32 6.63
N ASP A 215 -25.99 11.01 6.76
CA ASP A 215 -26.87 10.13 7.54
C ASP A 215 -26.07 9.08 8.31
N ALA A 216 -26.02 9.22 9.63
CA ALA A 216 -25.33 8.31 10.54
C ALA A 216 -26.19 7.15 11.05
N SER A 217 -27.50 7.09 10.72
CA SER A 217 -28.40 6.12 11.33
C SER A 217 -28.02 4.66 11.03
N ASN A 218 -27.36 4.41 9.89
CA ASN A 218 -26.97 3.07 9.46
C ASN A 218 -25.76 2.52 10.23
N SER A 219 -24.91 3.38 10.81
CA SER A 219 -23.75 2.94 11.59
C SER A 219 -24.10 2.67 13.06
N GLY A 220 -25.15 3.31 13.57
CA GLY A 220 -25.51 3.31 14.98
C GLY A 220 -24.62 4.19 15.88
N TRP A 221 -23.51 4.72 15.34
CA TRP A 221 -22.60 5.60 16.07
C TRP A 221 -23.16 7.03 16.18
N THR A 222 -22.60 7.81 17.11
CA THR A 222 -22.87 9.26 17.15
C THR A 222 -22.42 9.91 15.84
N PRO A 223 -23.10 10.97 15.37
CA PRO A 223 -22.81 11.60 14.07
C PRO A 223 -21.31 11.90 13.84
N GLY A 224 -20.62 12.45 14.84
CA GLY A 224 -19.19 12.77 14.73
C GLY A 224 -18.32 11.53 14.56
N TRP A 225 -18.56 10.48 15.35
CA TRP A 225 -17.79 9.23 15.23
C TRP A 225 -18.11 8.47 13.94
N SER A 226 -19.37 8.52 13.50
CA SER A 226 -19.80 7.96 12.23
C SER A 226 -19.05 8.58 11.05
N PHE A 227 -18.86 9.91 11.04
CA PHE A 227 -18.01 10.57 10.04
C PHE A 227 -16.57 10.05 10.06
N PHE A 228 -15.97 9.86 11.25
CA PHE A 228 -14.62 9.32 11.37
C PHE A 228 -14.52 7.88 10.85
N ILE A 229 -15.50 7.01 11.11
CA ILE A 229 -15.55 5.65 10.52
C ILE A 229 -15.58 5.72 8.99
N GLY A 230 -16.23 6.73 8.42
CA GLY A 230 -16.23 6.98 6.98
C GLY A 230 -14.88 7.44 6.39
N LEU A 231 -13.85 7.67 7.22
CA LEU A 231 -12.48 7.92 6.77
C LEU A 231 -11.71 6.63 6.47
N LEU A 232 -12.22 5.45 6.85
CA LEU A 232 -11.57 4.16 6.57
C LEU A 232 -11.35 3.91 5.06
N PRO A 233 -12.34 4.13 4.16
CA PRO A 233 -12.15 3.98 2.72
C PRO A 233 -10.99 4.80 2.12
N PRO A 234 -10.90 6.13 2.33
CA PRO A 234 -9.79 6.89 1.79
C PRO A 234 -8.46 6.59 2.50
N ALA A 235 -8.47 6.23 3.79
CA ALA A 235 -7.25 5.83 4.49
C ALA A 235 -6.66 4.54 3.90
N PHE A 236 -7.52 3.56 3.59
CA PHE A 236 -7.12 2.37 2.83
C PHE A 236 -6.57 2.73 1.43
N ALA A 237 -7.23 3.62 0.70
CA ALA A 237 -6.76 4.04 -0.62
C ALA A 237 -5.36 4.69 -0.60
N TYR A 238 -4.96 5.31 0.52
CA TYR A 238 -3.64 5.92 0.70
C TYR A 238 -2.64 5.11 1.52
N SER A 239 -2.99 3.91 1.98
CA SER A 239 -2.15 3.17 2.93
C SER A 239 -0.81 2.70 2.33
N ALA A 240 -0.68 2.66 1.01
CA ALA A 240 0.44 2.08 0.29
C ALA A 240 1.50 3.09 -0.20
N ILE A 241 1.42 4.37 0.21
CA ILE A 241 2.26 5.46 -0.33
C ILE A 241 3.78 5.18 -0.28
N CYS A 242 4.29 4.46 0.72
CA CYS A 242 5.72 4.24 0.86
C CYS A 242 6.17 2.83 0.46
N LEU A 243 5.27 2.00 -0.08
CA LEU A 243 5.62 0.66 -0.59
C LEU A 243 6.70 0.73 -1.68
N ILE A 244 6.66 1.77 -2.52
CA ILE A 244 7.63 1.98 -3.60
C ILE A 244 9.09 2.07 -3.10
N ALA A 245 9.33 2.38 -1.83
CA ALA A 245 10.67 2.36 -1.23
C ALA A 245 11.35 0.99 -1.34
N SER A 246 10.60 -0.11 -1.33
CA SER A 246 11.16 -1.45 -1.53
C SER A 246 11.70 -1.69 -2.95
N MET A 247 11.43 -0.78 -3.90
CA MET A 247 11.98 -0.79 -5.26
C MET A 247 13.25 0.04 -5.42
N ALA A 248 13.82 0.63 -4.35
CA ALA A 248 14.90 1.62 -4.48
C ALA A 248 16.13 1.11 -5.26
N GLU A 249 16.47 -0.19 -5.16
CA GLU A 249 17.56 -0.80 -5.94
C GLU A 249 17.28 -0.91 -7.45
N GLU A 250 16.01 -0.87 -7.87
CA GLU A 250 15.63 -0.90 -9.28
C GLU A 250 15.59 0.52 -9.92
N VAL A 251 15.75 1.59 -9.13
CA VAL A 251 15.65 2.99 -9.58
C VAL A 251 17.02 3.55 -9.99
N HIS A 252 17.11 4.28 -11.10
CA HIS A 252 18.38 4.86 -11.57
C HIS A 252 18.95 5.92 -10.63
N ASN A 253 18.14 6.89 -10.18
CA ASN A 253 18.55 7.93 -9.24
C ASN A 253 17.69 7.89 -7.97
N PRO A 254 17.93 6.94 -7.04
CA PRO A 254 17.01 6.69 -5.94
C PRO A 254 17.00 7.82 -4.90
N THR A 255 18.06 8.63 -4.81
CA THR A 255 18.13 9.82 -3.92
C THR A 255 17.17 10.93 -4.33
N VAL A 256 16.78 11.00 -5.62
CA VAL A 256 15.95 12.09 -6.16
C VAL A 256 14.60 11.58 -6.67
N ASP A 257 14.59 10.45 -7.37
CA ASP A 257 13.42 9.96 -8.06
C ASP A 257 12.42 9.29 -7.11
N LEU A 258 12.94 8.50 -6.16
CA LEU A 258 12.13 7.85 -5.13
C LEU A 258 11.36 8.85 -4.24
N PRO A 259 12.00 9.85 -3.61
CA PRO A 259 11.26 10.80 -2.76
C PRO A 259 10.23 11.62 -3.54
N ARG A 260 10.54 11.95 -4.81
CA ARG A 260 9.59 12.63 -5.70
C ARG A 260 8.38 11.75 -5.99
N ALA A 261 8.57 10.46 -6.28
CA ALA A 261 7.48 9.52 -6.48
C ALA A 261 6.62 9.37 -5.21
N ILE A 262 7.26 9.24 -4.04
CA ILE A 262 6.57 9.11 -2.74
C ILE A 262 5.65 10.31 -2.49
N PHE A 263 6.13 11.53 -2.73
CA PHE A 263 5.36 12.74 -2.48
C PHE A 263 4.31 13.01 -3.56
N TRP A 264 4.68 13.03 -4.85
CA TRP A 264 3.82 13.50 -5.94
C TRP A 264 2.63 12.57 -6.24
N GLN A 265 2.72 11.28 -5.91
CA GLN A 265 1.56 10.39 -6.05
C GLN A 265 0.35 10.84 -5.22
N ILE A 266 0.57 11.55 -4.10
CA ILE A 266 -0.49 11.96 -3.18
C ILE A 266 -1.40 13.05 -3.78
N PRO A 267 -0.88 14.22 -4.20
CA PRO A 267 -1.70 15.25 -4.83
C PRO A 267 -2.26 14.80 -6.18
N ILE A 268 -1.53 14.00 -6.95
CA ILE A 268 -2.07 13.41 -8.20
C ILE A 268 -3.24 12.48 -7.86
N GLY A 269 -3.11 11.65 -6.83
CA GLY A 269 -4.16 10.79 -6.32
C GLY A 269 -5.38 11.56 -5.82
N LEU A 270 -5.18 12.73 -5.19
CA LEU A 270 -6.25 13.60 -4.70
C LEU A 270 -7.09 14.13 -5.87
N VAL A 271 -6.42 14.68 -6.89
CA VAL A 271 -7.11 15.16 -8.10
C VAL A 271 -7.85 14.01 -8.78
N ASN A 272 -7.20 12.86 -8.94
CA ASN A 272 -7.80 11.69 -9.58
C ASN A 272 -9.04 11.18 -8.81
N GLY A 273 -8.96 11.12 -7.48
CA GLY A 273 -10.08 10.71 -6.64
C GLY A 273 -11.24 11.70 -6.63
N ILE A 274 -10.97 13.02 -6.70
CA ILE A 274 -12.04 14.03 -6.86
C ILE A 274 -12.75 13.84 -8.21
N VAL A 275 -12.00 13.70 -9.30
CA VAL A 275 -12.54 13.48 -10.66
C VAL A 275 -13.35 12.18 -10.72
N PHE A 276 -12.92 11.15 -9.98
CA PHE A 276 -13.61 9.87 -9.87
C PHE A 276 -14.89 9.94 -9.03
N LEU A 277 -14.84 10.51 -7.83
CA LEU A 277 -15.95 10.50 -6.87
C LEU A 277 -17.08 11.46 -7.27
N LEU A 278 -16.74 12.65 -7.78
CA LEU A 278 -17.71 13.69 -8.09
C LEU A 278 -18.89 13.18 -8.94
N PRO A 279 -18.69 12.58 -10.13
CA PRO A 279 -19.79 12.05 -10.93
C PRO A 279 -20.62 11.01 -10.16
N ILE A 280 -19.98 10.12 -9.39
CA ILE A 280 -20.66 9.09 -8.59
C ILE A 280 -21.57 9.71 -7.54
N MET A 281 -21.12 10.75 -6.84
CA MET A 281 -21.93 11.44 -5.81
C MET A 281 -23.14 12.16 -6.42
N PHE A 282 -23.00 12.73 -7.62
CA PHE A 282 -24.09 13.41 -8.34
C PHE A 282 -25.09 12.45 -8.99
N THR A 283 -24.69 11.21 -9.26
CA THR A 283 -25.56 10.17 -9.84
C THR A 283 -25.88 9.04 -8.87
N LEU A 284 -25.63 9.23 -7.58
CA LEU A 284 -25.76 8.16 -6.59
C LEU A 284 -27.22 7.68 -6.52
N PRO A 285 -27.47 6.37 -6.76
CA PRO A 285 -28.77 5.76 -6.54
C PRO A 285 -29.20 5.85 -5.06
N ASP A 286 -30.41 5.37 -4.78
CA ASP A 286 -30.89 5.34 -3.40
C ASP A 286 -29.98 4.50 -2.48
N ILE A 287 -29.56 5.08 -1.36
CA ILE A 287 -28.58 4.47 -0.45
C ILE A 287 -29.12 3.17 0.13
N SER A 288 -30.42 3.09 0.47
CA SER A 288 -31.01 1.87 1.04
C SER A 288 -30.91 0.70 0.07
N THR A 289 -31.09 0.96 -1.23
CA THR A 289 -30.91 -0.04 -2.29
C THR A 289 -29.46 -0.52 -2.35
N LEU A 290 -28.49 0.40 -2.29
CA LEU A 290 -27.06 0.07 -2.35
C LEU A 290 -26.58 -0.74 -1.14
N LEU A 291 -27.14 -0.49 0.05
CA LEU A 291 -26.79 -1.22 1.26
C LEU A 291 -27.32 -2.67 1.28
N THR A 292 -28.32 -2.98 0.45
CA THR A 292 -28.89 -4.34 0.32
C THR A 292 -28.19 -5.21 -0.73
N VAL A 293 -27.18 -4.69 -1.42
CA VAL A 293 -26.49 -5.41 -2.50
C VAL A 293 -25.77 -6.66 -1.94
N PRO A 294 -26.08 -7.87 -2.44
CA PRO A 294 -25.41 -9.08 -2.03
C PRO A 294 -23.89 -9.00 -2.22
N GLY A 295 -23.12 -9.47 -1.25
CA GLY A 295 -21.66 -9.42 -1.28
C GLY A 295 -21.06 -8.07 -0.88
N GLY A 296 -21.87 -7.06 -0.54
CA GLY A 296 -21.39 -5.79 0.02
C GLY A 296 -20.57 -4.94 -0.97
N GLN A 297 -20.75 -5.17 -2.28
CA GLN A 297 -19.98 -4.49 -3.32
C GLN A 297 -20.89 -3.71 -4.30
N PRO A 298 -21.35 -2.50 -3.91
CA PRO A 298 -22.42 -1.80 -4.62
C PRO A 298 -21.94 -1.10 -5.91
N ILE A 299 -20.64 -0.97 -6.17
CA ILE A 299 -20.15 -0.16 -7.29
C ILE A 299 -20.64 -0.64 -8.67
N GLY A 300 -20.70 -1.95 -8.88
CA GLY A 300 -21.23 -2.50 -10.14
C GLY A 300 -22.71 -2.17 -10.33
N VAL A 301 -23.49 -2.26 -9.25
CA VAL A 301 -24.92 -1.91 -9.24
C VAL A 301 -25.12 -0.41 -9.49
N ILE A 302 -24.29 0.45 -8.88
CA ILE A 302 -24.28 1.89 -9.15
C ILE A 302 -24.10 2.13 -10.65
N TYR A 303 -23.09 1.54 -11.27
CA TYR A 303 -22.83 1.73 -12.70
C TYR A 303 -23.98 1.22 -13.57
N THR A 304 -24.55 0.06 -13.28
CA THR A 304 -25.68 -0.47 -14.05
C THR A 304 -26.93 0.39 -13.92
N MET A 305 -27.26 0.86 -12.71
CA MET A 305 -28.43 1.72 -12.47
C MET A 305 -28.28 3.08 -13.15
N VAL A 306 -27.10 3.72 -13.03
CA VAL A 306 -26.86 5.03 -13.65
C VAL A 306 -26.84 4.95 -15.18
N MET A 307 -26.21 3.91 -15.74
CA MET A 307 -26.15 3.74 -17.18
C MET A 307 -27.46 3.27 -17.80
N GLY A 308 -28.41 2.79 -16.99
CA GLY A 308 -29.72 2.29 -17.41
C GLY A 308 -29.64 1.00 -18.25
N SER A 309 -28.47 0.35 -18.30
CA SER A 309 -28.27 -0.88 -19.06
C SER A 309 -27.15 -1.72 -18.45
N LYS A 310 -27.31 -3.06 -18.52
CA LYS A 310 -26.28 -4.01 -18.07
C LYS A 310 -24.97 -3.84 -18.84
N ALA A 311 -25.04 -3.66 -20.16
CA ALA A 311 -23.87 -3.46 -21.01
C ALA A 311 -23.11 -2.16 -20.69
N GLY A 312 -23.82 -1.05 -20.48
CA GLY A 312 -23.19 0.22 -20.08
C GLY A 312 -22.53 0.15 -18.71
N GLY A 313 -23.20 -0.47 -17.72
CA GLY A 313 -22.62 -0.71 -16.40
C GLY A 313 -21.38 -1.59 -16.45
N PHE A 314 -21.42 -2.69 -17.22
CA PHE A 314 -20.29 -3.58 -17.42
C PHE A 314 -19.09 -2.88 -18.11
N GLY A 315 -19.37 -2.00 -19.08
CA GLY A 315 -18.33 -1.23 -19.78
C GLY A 315 -17.56 -0.25 -18.89
N ILE A 316 -18.18 0.29 -17.83
CA ILE A 316 -17.47 1.10 -16.82
C ILE A 316 -16.81 0.18 -15.78
N TRP A 317 -17.48 -0.90 -15.39
CA TRP A 317 -16.94 -1.88 -14.46
C TRP A 317 -15.61 -2.49 -14.96
N ILE A 318 -15.48 -2.80 -16.25
CA ILE A 318 -14.26 -3.43 -16.80
C ILE A 318 -13.04 -2.51 -16.67
N ILE A 319 -13.25 -1.20 -16.71
CA ILE A 319 -12.21 -0.20 -16.47
C ILE A 319 -11.71 -0.33 -15.04
N LEU A 320 -12.64 -0.31 -14.07
CA LEU A 320 -12.32 -0.44 -12.65
C LEU A 320 -11.67 -1.79 -12.32
N PHE A 321 -12.17 -2.88 -12.92
CA PHE A 321 -11.57 -4.20 -12.81
C PHE A 321 -10.13 -4.22 -13.35
N GLY A 322 -9.88 -3.60 -14.51
CA GLY A 322 -8.54 -3.45 -15.07
C GLY A 322 -7.59 -2.67 -14.14
N ILE A 323 -8.06 -1.59 -13.50
CA ILE A 323 -7.28 -0.85 -12.49
C ILE A 323 -6.90 -1.79 -11.33
N GLY A 324 -7.85 -2.60 -10.84
CA GLY A 324 -7.60 -3.58 -9.77
C GLY A 324 -6.60 -4.69 -10.15
N VAL A 325 -6.64 -5.15 -11.41
CA VAL A 325 -5.68 -6.13 -11.94
C VAL A 325 -4.27 -5.55 -11.97
N PHE A 326 -4.09 -4.34 -12.51
CA PHE A 326 -2.78 -3.70 -12.54
C PHE A 326 -2.25 -3.40 -11.13
N CYS A 327 -3.10 -2.88 -10.24
CA CYS A 327 -2.75 -2.64 -8.84
C CYS A 327 -2.29 -3.93 -8.15
N GLY A 328 -3.02 -5.03 -8.33
CA GLY A 328 -2.68 -6.34 -7.77
C GLY A 328 -1.33 -6.88 -8.24
N ILE A 329 -1.01 -6.72 -9.52
CA ILE A 329 0.31 -7.11 -10.06
C ILE A 329 1.43 -6.26 -9.44
N SER A 330 1.27 -4.94 -9.40
CA SER A 330 2.30 -4.02 -8.89
C SER A 330 2.51 -4.19 -7.38
N ILE A 331 1.44 -4.37 -6.60
CA ILE A 331 1.55 -4.51 -5.14
C ILE A 331 2.18 -5.85 -4.73
N LEU A 332 1.87 -6.94 -5.44
CA LEU A 332 2.47 -8.25 -5.21
C LEU A 332 3.95 -8.26 -5.63
N CYS A 333 4.28 -7.57 -6.72
CA CYS A 333 5.66 -7.29 -7.08
C CYS A 333 6.38 -6.62 -5.92
N VAL A 334 5.85 -5.54 -5.34
CA VAL A 334 6.48 -4.86 -4.21
C VAL A 334 6.58 -5.73 -2.96
N ALA A 335 5.53 -6.49 -2.62
CA ALA A 335 5.52 -7.38 -1.47
C ALA A 335 6.65 -8.41 -1.52
N SER A 336 6.96 -8.94 -2.71
CA SER A 336 8.09 -9.87 -2.87
C SER A 336 9.45 -9.20 -2.64
N ARG A 337 9.65 -7.94 -3.03
CA ARG A 337 10.92 -7.22 -2.76
C ARG A 337 11.04 -6.79 -1.31
N ALA A 338 9.94 -6.37 -0.69
CA ALA A 338 9.94 -6.09 0.76
C ALA A 338 10.33 -7.34 1.56
N THR A 339 9.75 -8.50 1.19
CA THR A 339 10.07 -9.80 1.78
C THR A 339 11.53 -10.19 1.55
N TRP A 340 12.02 -10.05 0.31
CA TRP A 340 13.40 -10.32 -0.05
C TRP A 340 14.39 -9.42 0.70
N ALA A 341 14.14 -8.11 0.79
CA ALA A 341 15.02 -7.18 1.47
C ALA A 341 15.14 -7.53 2.96
N PHE A 342 14.02 -7.87 3.61
CA PHE A 342 14.02 -8.28 5.01
C PHE A 342 14.67 -9.65 5.24
N ALA A 343 14.58 -10.56 4.26
CA ALA A 343 15.34 -11.81 4.24
C ALA A 343 16.85 -11.58 4.09
N ARG A 344 17.26 -10.61 3.26
CA ARG A 344 18.67 -10.26 3.10
C ARG A 344 19.30 -9.83 4.43
N ASP A 345 18.53 -9.20 5.31
CA ASP A 345 18.96 -8.77 6.65
C ASP A 345 18.74 -9.84 7.73
N LYS A 346 18.55 -11.11 7.34
CA LYS A 346 18.42 -12.28 8.24
C LYS A 346 17.24 -12.22 9.21
N ALA A 347 16.20 -11.45 8.88
CA ALA A 347 15.12 -11.19 9.82
C ALA A 347 13.97 -12.21 9.77
N ILE A 348 13.80 -12.94 8.66
CA ILE A 348 12.76 -13.97 8.50
C ILE A 348 13.32 -15.40 8.60
N PRO A 349 12.49 -16.40 8.93
CA PRO A 349 12.90 -17.81 8.88
C PRO A 349 13.38 -18.22 7.48
N PHE A 350 14.37 -19.13 7.42
CA PHE A 350 14.98 -19.59 6.16
C PHE A 350 15.45 -18.43 5.26
N HIS A 351 15.99 -17.38 5.89
CA HIS A 351 16.37 -16.14 5.21
C HIS A 351 17.26 -16.38 3.99
N GLN A 352 18.16 -17.38 4.03
CA GLN A 352 19.07 -17.74 2.93
C GLN A 352 18.31 -18.14 1.66
N THR A 353 17.19 -18.84 1.80
CA THR A 353 16.35 -19.27 0.69
C THR A 353 15.61 -18.08 0.08
N PHE A 354 15.03 -17.22 0.91
CA PHE A 354 14.20 -16.10 0.44
C PHE A 354 15.00 -14.87 0.00
N SER A 355 16.26 -14.73 0.44
CA SER A 355 17.18 -13.70 -0.04
C SER A 355 17.86 -14.05 -1.36
N TYR A 356 17.78 -15.31 -1.81
CA TYR A 356 18.44 -15.77 -3.01
C TYR A 356 17.76 -15.26 -4.29
N ILE A 357 18.56 -14.69 -5.20
CA ILE A 357 18.14 -14.27 -6.54
C ILE A 357 18.83 -15.18 -7.57
N PRO A 358 18.08 -15.97 -8.36
CA PRO A 358 18.65 -16.78 -9.43
C PRO A 358 19.35 -15.94 -10.50
N PRO A 359 20.53 -16.35 -10.99
CA PRO A 359 21.19 -15.69 -12.11
C PRO A 359 20.30 -15.67 -13.37
N GLY A 360 20.22 -14.53 -14.05
CA GLY A 360 19.54 -14.38 -15.35
C GLY A 360 18.05 -14.02 -15.29
N ILE A 361 17.39 -14.18 -14.13
CA ILE A 361 15.96 -13.83 -13.96
C ILE A 361 15.80 -12.45 -13.27
N ASP A 362 16.77 -12.02 -12.45
CA ASP A 362 16.74 -10.76 -11.67
C ASP A 362 15.45 -10.57 -10.84
N VAL A 363 14.82 -11.65 -10.39
CA VAL A 363 13.62 -11.65 -9.54
C VAL A 363 13.84 -12.57 -8.35
N PRO A 364 13.48 -12.15 -7.12
CA PRO A 364 13.54 -13.01 -5.95
C PRO A 364 12.37 -14.02 -5.96
N LEU A 365 12.47 -15.07 -6.80
CA LEU A 365 11.41 -16.06 -7.01
C LEU A 365 10.89 -16.68 -5.70
N ASN A 366 11.81 -17.01 -4.79
CA ASN A 366 11.45 -17.64 -3.51
C ASN A 366 10.65 -16.67 -2.61
N ALA A 367 11.03 -15.39 -2.57
CA ALA A 367 10.28 -14.38 -1.81
C ALA A 367 8.91 -14.09 -2.44
N TYR A 368 8.82 -14.19 -3.77
CA TYR A 368 7.58 -14.11 -4.51
C TYR A 368 6.64 -15.27 -4.14
N ALA A 369 7.15 -16.50 -4.21
CA ALA A 369 6.40 -17.70 -3.83
C ALA A 369 5.96 -17.67 -2.36
N LEU A 370 6.81 -17.18 -1.44
CA LEU A 370 6.44 -16.99 -0.04
C LEU A 370 5.30 -15.99 0.12
N SER A 371 5.38 -14.84 -0.54
CA SER A 371 4.33 -13.82 -0.50
C SER A 371 3.01 -14.35 -1.03
N THR A 372 3.04 -15.12 -2.13
CA THR A 372 1.87 -15.81 -2.69
C THR A 372 1.32 -16.85 -1.72
N LEU A 373 2.16 -17.72 -1.17
CA LEU A 373 1.76 -18.75 -0.21
C LEU A 373 1.07 -18.15 1.02
N ILE A 374 1.64 -17.09 1.59
CA ILE A 374 1.07 -16.40 2.75
C ILE A 374 -0.31 -15.83 2.41
N GLN A 375 -0.48 -15.20 1.24
CA GLN A 375 -1.79 -14.72 0.81
C GLN A 375 -2.82 -15.85 0.68
N LEU A 376 -2.43 -17.00 0.11
CA LEU A 376 -3.33 -18.16 0.00
C LEU A 376 -3.73 -18.70 1.39
N LEU A 377 -2.76 -18.82 2.30
CA LEU A 377 -3.01 -19.28 3.67
C LEU A 377 -3.90 -18.32 4.46
N LEU A 378 -3.67 -17.02 4.36
CA LEU A 378 -4.54 -16.01 4.96
C LEU A 378 -5.93 -15.99 4.27
N GLY A 379 -5.97 -16.27 2.97
CA GLY A 379 -7.19 -16.45 2.18
C GLY A 379 -8.09 -17.59 2.69
N LEU A 380 -7.53 -18.67 3.22
CA LEU A 380 -8.30 -19.79 3.79
C LEU A 380 -9.20 -19.35 4.95
N ILE A 381 -8.85 -18.28 5.66
CA ILE A 381 -9.65 -17.76 6.77
C ILE A 381 -11.04 -17.32 6.27
N TYR A 382 -11.15 -16.88 5.01
CA TYR A 382 -12.42 -16.54 4.39
C TYR A 382 -13.41 -17.73 4.38
N LEU A 383 -12.93 -18.97 4.29
CA LEU A 383 -13.76 -20.18 4.33
C LEU A 383 -14.46 -20.36 5.69
N GLY A 384 -13.81 -19.93 6.77
CA GLY A 384 -14.34 -20.03 8.12
C GLY A 384 -15.13 -18.78 8.55
N SER A 385 -14.63 -17.59 8.23
CA SER A 385 -15.25 -16.33 8.61
C SER A 385 -14.86 -15.18 7.67
N SER A 386 -15.84 -14.62 6.97
CA SER A 386 -15.67 -13.41 6.16
C SER A 386 -15.34 -12.19 7.02
N THR A 387 -15.90 -12.07 8.23
CA THR A 387 -15.58 -10.99 9.17
C THR A 387 -14.11 -11.06 9.63
N ALA A 388 -13.62 -12.25 9.98
CA ALA A 388 -12.21 -12.42 10.36
C ALA A 388 -11.27 -12.15 9.18
N PHE A 389 -11.68 -12.51 7.96
CA PHE A 389 -10.92 -12.20 6.76
C PHE A 389 -10.88 -10.70 6.46
N ASN A 390 -12.01 -9.99 6.58
CA ASN A 390 -12.08 -8.55 6.31
C ASN A 390 -11.21 -7.72 7.27
N ALA A 391 -10.86 -8.26 8.44
CA ALA A 391 -9.89 -7.66 9.34
C ALA A 391 -8.48 -7.50 8.73
N PHE A 392 -8.13 -8.29 7.70
CA PHE A 392 -6.86 -8.13 6.99
C PHE A 392 -6.76 -6.82 6.20
N VAL A 393 -7.91 -6.24 5.79
CA VAL A 393 -7.93 -4.92 5.17
C VAL A 393 -7.50 -3.87 6.19
N GLY A 394 -8.08 -3.91 7.39
CA GLY A 394 -7.74 -2.94 8.44
C GLY A 394 -6.32 -3.11 8.98
N VAL A 395 -5.87 -4.35 9.20
CA VAL A 395 -4.52 -4.60 9.71
C VAL A 395 -3.44 -4.17 8.72
N ALA A 396 -3.70 -4.26 7.41
CA ALA A 396 -2.78 -3.80 6.39
C ALA A 396 -2.48 -2.30 6.55
N VAL A 397 -3.53 -1.50 6.73
CA VAL A 397 -3.42 -0.06 6.93
C VAL A 397 -2.73 0.25 8.25
N MET A 398 -3.10 -0.43 9.35
CA MET A 398 -2.46 -0.23 10.66
C MET A 398 -0.96 -0.56 10.64
N CYS A 399 -0.58 -1.68 10.02
CA CYS A 399 0.80 -2.14 9.93
C CYS A 399 1.66 -1.21 9.07
N LEU A 400 1.18 -0.84 7.88
CA LEU A 400 1.89 0.09 6.99
C LEU A 400 1.98 1.49 7.61
N GLY A 401 0.87 2.00 8.15
CA GLY A 401 0.84 3.28 8.86
C GLY A 401 1.84 3.31 10.01
N ALA A 402 1.82 2.30 10.89
CA ALA A 402 2.78 2.20 12.00
C ALA A 402 4.24 2.12 11.52
N SER A 403 4.51 1.35 10.45
CA SER A 403 5.82 1.26 9.81
C SER A 403 6.30 2.61 9.27
N TYR A 404 5.40 3.44 8.77
CA TYR A 404 5.71 4.75 8.22
C TYR A 404 5.89 5.80 9.32
N ALA A 405 5.06 5.76 10.36
CA ALA A 405 5.13 6.70 11.46
C ALA A 405 6.35 6.50 12.37
N LEU A 406 6.84 5.26 12.52
CA LEU A 406 7.95 4.98 13.43
C LEU A 406 9.24 5.75 13.09
N PRO A 407 9.79 5.73 11.85
CA PRO A 407 10.97 6.54 11.52
C PRO A 407 10.70 8.04 11.62
N ILE A 408 9.48 8.51 11.33
CA ILE A 408 9.07 9.92 11.49
C ILE A 408 9.10 10.32 12.97
N ALA A 409 8.56 9.47 13.84
CA ALA A 409 8.51 9.69 15.29
C ALA A 409 9.90 9.68 15.91
N ILE A 410 10.78 8.76 15.49
CA ILE A 410 12.19 8.72 15.92
C ILE A 410 12.92 9.98 15.47
N SER A 411 12.76 10.38 14.21
CA SER A 411 13.35 11.63 13.69
C SER A 411 12.87 12.84 14.49
N LEU A 412 11.58 12.92 14.83
CA LEU A 412 11.02 13.97 15.67
C LEU A 412 11.62 13.96 17.09
N ALA A 413 11.71 12.78 17.72
CA ALA A 413 12.27 12.63 19.06
C ALA A 413 13.76 13.03 19.14
N ASN A 414 14.52 12.81 18.07
CA ASN A 414 15.93 13.23 17.99
C ASN A 414 16.13 14.68 17.53
N GLY A 415 15.05 15.46 17.40
CA GLY A 415 15.10 16.84 16.96
C GLY A 415 15.48 17.01 15.49
N ARG A 416 15.20 16.00 14.66
CA ARG A 416 15.41 15.99 13.20
C ARG A 416 16.85 16.28 12.77
N LYS A 417 17.83 16.01 13.65
CA LYS A 417 19.27 16.24 13.40
C LYS A 417 19.75 15.40 12.21
N ASP A 418 19.32 14.15 12.15
CA ASP A 418 19.75 13.20 11.13
C ASP A 418 19.18 13.49 9.75
N VAL A 419 18.12 14.29 9.61
CA VAL A 419 17.52 14.64 8.30
C VAL A 419 17.91 16.03 7.80
N LYS A 420 18.74 16.77 8.57
CA LYS A 420 19.10 18.17 8.29
C LYS A 420 19.77 18.36 6.92
N ASP A 421 20.65 17.44 6.55
CA ASP A 421 21.39 17.46 5.27
C ASP A 421 20.71 16.61 4.18
N SER A 422 19.40 16.37 4.29
CA SER A 422 18.66 15.65 3.26
C SER A 422 18.68 16.45 1.94
N PRO A 423 18.86 15.78 0.78
CA PRO A 423 18.68 16.38 -0.54
C PRO A 423 17.26 16.93 -0.79
N TYR A 424 16.29 16.51 0.04
CA TYR A 424 14.91 16.98 0.01
C TYR A 424 14.50 17.55 1.39
N PRO A 425 15.04 18.71 1.82
CA PRO A 425 14.84 19.20 3.17
C PRO A 425 13.48 19.89 3.34
N LEU A 426 12.74 19.53 4.38
CA LEU A 426 11.47 20.20 4.74
C LEU A 426 11.69 21.52 5.52
N GLY A 427 12.93 21.77 5.94
CA GLY A 427 13.31 22.96 6.69
C GLY A 427 12.49 23.12 7.97
N ARG A 428 11.99 24.34 8.20
CA ARG A 428 11.26 24.71 9.44
C ARG A 428 9.91 24.01 9.58
N TRP A 429 9.26 23.65 8.47
CA TRP A 429 7.95 23.00 8.48
C TRP A 429 8.02 21.51 8.87
N GLY A 430 9.21 20.90 8.80
CA GLY A 430 9.37 19.48 9.05
C GLY A 430 8.94 19.01 10.45
N VAL A 431 9.06 19.86 11.49
CA VAL A 431 8.55 19.51 12.83
C VAL A 431 7.02 19.42 12.83
N VAL A 432 6.35 20.42 12.25
CA VAL A 432 4.88 20.48 12.19
C VAL A 432 4.34 19.31 11.36
N LEU A 433 4.95 19.03 10.20
CA LEU A 433 4.54 17.93 9.34
C LEU A 433 4.74 16.57 10.01
N ASN A 434 5.87 16.36 10.70
CA ASN A 434 6.11 15.13 11.46
C ASN A 434 5.09 14.93 12.59
N VAL A 435 4.73 15.99 13.32
CA VAL A 435 3.74 15.92 14.40
C VAL A 435 2.36 15.53 13.85
N ILE A 436 1.93 16.17 12.76
CA ILE A 436 0.65 15.84 12.11
C ILE A 436 0.66 14.40 11.60
N ALA A 437 1.75 13.96 10.96
CA ALA A 437 1.90 12.60 10.45
C ALA A 437 1.78 11.54 11.56
N VAL A 438 2.50 11.72 12.67
CA VAL A 438 2.44 10.79 13.81
C VAL A 438 1.07 10.81 14.49
N ALA A 439 0.47 11.98 14.67
CA ALA A 439 -0.85 12.12 15.28
C ALA A 439 -1.94 11.47 14.43
N TRP A 440 -1.90 11.66 13.10
CA TRP A 440 -2.83 11.04 12.18
C TRP A 440 -2.72 9.52 12.22
N VAL A 441 -1.50 8.95 12.10
CA VAL A 441 -1.34 7.49 12.14
C VAL A 441 -1.76 6.91 13.48
N ALA A 442 -1.48 7.59 14.60
CA ALA A 442 -1.95 7.15 15.92
C ALA A 442 -3.49 7.12 15.99
N PHE A 443 -4.15 8.13 15.44
CA PHE A 443 -5.61 8.18 15.34
C PHE A 443 -6.16 7.10 14.39
N GLU A 444 -5.51 6.89 13.24
CA GLU A 444 -5.85 5.88 12.24
C GLU A 444 -5.82 4.47 12.82
N ILE A 445 -4.80 4.14 13.63
CA ILE A 445 -4.71 2.84 14.33
C ILE A 445 -5.91 2.62 15.25
N VAL A 446 -6.34 3.65 16.00
CA VAL A 446 -7.54 3.57 16.85
C VAL A 446 -8.79 3.41 15.98
N LEU A 447 -8.88 4.18 14.89
CA LEU A 447 -10.02 4.16 13.99
C LEU A 447 -10.23 2.78 13.35
N PHE A 448 -9.16 2.17 12.82
CA PHE A 448 -9.18 0.83 12.25
C PHE A 448 -9.35 -0.29 13.28
N SER A 449 -9.25 0.02 14.58
CA SER A 449 -9.55 -0.93 15.66
C SER A 449 -11.03 -0.95 16.05
N MET A 450 -11.82 0.04 15.58
CA MET A 450 -13.22 0.21 15.96
C MET A 450 -14.16 -0.46 14.95
N PRO A 451 -15.32 -0.98 15.39
CA PRO A 451 -16.27 -1.63 14.50
C PRO A 451 -16.98 -0.59 13.62
N PRO A 452 -17.24 -0.93 12.34
CA PRO A 452 -17.88 -0.02 11.40
C PRO A 452 -19.34 0.28 11.76
N VAL A 453 -19.99 -0.64 12.49
CA VAL A 453 -21.39 -0.53 12.94
C VAL A 453 -21.55 -1.01 14.38
N ILE A 454 -22.52 -0.45 15.09
CA ILE A 454 -22.97 -0.91 16.41
C ILE A 454 -24.47 -1.24 16.41
N PRO A 455 -24.96 -2.23 17.18
CA PRO A 455 -24.25 -2.99 18.22
C PRO A 455 -23.22 -4.01 17.70
N VAL A 456 -22.21 -4.28 18.53
CA VAL A 456 -21.13 -5.22 18.22
C VAL A 456 -21.60 -6.66 18.46
N THR A 457 -21.44 -7.50 17.45
CA THR A 457 -21.73 -8.93 17.46
C THR A 457 -20.51 -9.68 16.92
N ILE A 458 -20.52 -11.01 17.00
CA ILE A 458 -19.43 -11.85 16.44
C ILE A 458 -19.19 -11.55 14.94
N VAL A 459 -20.24 -11.17 14.21
CA VAL A 459 -20.17 -10.90 12.76
C VAL A 459 -19.95 -9.42 12.42
N THR A 460 -20.27 -8.49 13.33
CA THR A 460 -20.05 -7.03 13.14
C THR A 460 -18.79 -6.50 13.82
N MET A 461 -18.13 -7.32 14.65
CA MET A 461 -16.86 -6.98 15.28
C MET A 461 -15.76 -6.77 14.24
N ASN A 462 -14.94 -5.74 14.46
CA ASN A 462 -13.73 -5.53 13.68
C ASN A 462 -12.55 -6.22 14.40
N TYR A 463 -12.07 -7.32 13.82
CA TYR A 463 -10.97 -8.11 14.38
C TYR A 463 -9.58 -7.55 14.03
N ALA A 464 -9.47 -6.39 13.37
CA ALA A 464 -8.19 -5.84 12.92
C ALA A 464 -7.19 -5.65 14.07
N SER A 465 -7.66 -5.18 15.24
CA SER A 465 -6.83 -5.02 16.45
C SER A 465 -6.28 -6.36 16.96
N VAL A 466 -7.10 -7.41 16.93
CA VAL A 466 -6.69 -8.78 17.33
C VAL A 466 -5.62 -9.31 16.37
N VAL A 467 -5.84 -9.14 15.07
CA VAL A 467 -4.88 -9.57 14.03
C VAL A 467 -3.57 -8.77 14.13
N PHE A 468 -3.66 -7.45 14.39
CA PHE A 468 -2.51 -6.56 14.59
C PHE A 468 -1.64 -7.04 15.75
N VAL A 469 -2.26 -7.28 16.92
CA VAL A 469 -1.56 -7.82 18.09
C VAL A 469 -1.03 -9.22 17.80
N GLY A 470 -1.77 -10.06 17.08
CA GLY A 470 -1.33 -11.40 16.67
C GLY A 470 -0.03 -11.38 15.86
N PHE A 471 0.08 -10.52 14.84
CA PHE A 471 1.34 -10.33 14.10
C PHE A 471 2.47 -9.81 15.01
N GLY A 472 2.15 -8.91 15.94
CA GLY A 472 3.10 -8.44 16.95
C GLY A 472 3.64 -9.57 17.84
N VAL A 473 2.77 -10.47 18.30
CA VAL A 473 3.15 -11.65 19.10
C VAL A 473 4.00 -12.62 18.28
N ILE A 474 3.66 -12.86 17.01
CA ILE A 474 4.48 -13.70 16.11
C ILE A 474 5.88 -13.10 15.93
N SER A 475 5.96 -11.79 15.67
CA SER A 475 7.23 -11.07 15.55
C SER A 475 8.05 -11.13 16.83
N ALA A 476 7.42 -10.94 17.99
CA ALA A 476 8.07 -11.01 19.30
C ALA A 476 8.55 -12.45 19.61
N GLY A 477 7.73 -13.46 19.34
CA GLY A 477 8.09 -14.86 19.49
C GLY A 477 9.30 -15.22 18.64
N TRP A 478 9.30 -14.80 17.37
CA TRP A 478 10.45 -15.01 16.48
C TRP A 478 11.70 -14.23 16.92
N TYR A 479 11.54 -13.03 17.47
CA TYR A 479 12.64 -12.27 18.06
C TYR A 479 13.28 -13.02 19.22
N MET A 480 12.48 -13.61 20.11
CA MET A 480 12.96 -14.37 21.27
C MET A 480 13.67 -15.66 20.87
N ILE A 481 13.18 -16.34 19.82
CA ILE A 481 13.74 -17.61 19.33
C ILE A 481 15.05 -17.37 18.56
N SER A 482 15.05 -16.44 17.60
CA SER A 482 16.17 -16.28 16.66
C SER A 482 16.68 -14.84 16.57
N GLY A 483 15.78 -13.85 16.54
CA GLY A 483 16.14 -12.45 16.30
C GLY A 483 17.19 -11.90 17.28
N ARG A 484 17.06 -12.17 18.58
CA ARG A 484 18.01 -11.72 19.61
C ARG A 484 19.43 -12.28 19.46
N TYR A 485 19.59 -13.35 18.69
CA TYR A 485 20.88 -14.03 18.50
C TYR A 485 21.49 -13.75 17.12
N HIS A 486 20.66 -13.62 16.08
CA HIS A 486 21.14 -13.55 14.69
C HIS A 486 20.86 -12.21 14.00
N TYR A 487 19.92 -11.41 14.51
CA TYR A 487 19.57 -10.12 13.91
C TYR A 487 20.35 -8.99 14.57
N THR A 488 21.36 -8.50 13.86
CA THR A 488 22.17 -7.34 14.28
C THR A 488 21.61 -6.01 13.76
N GLY A 489 20.48 -6.04 13.05
CA GLY A 489 19.98 -4.93 12.27
C GLY A 489 20.59 -4.89 10.86
N PRO A 490 20.12 -3.94 10.02
CA PRO A 490 20.72 -3.65 8.73
C PRO A 490 22.22 -3.31 8.81
N PRO A 491 22.96 -3.41 7.70
CA PRO A 491 24.38 -3.06 7.66
C PRO A 491 24.63 -1.63 8.18
N ASP A 492 25.65 -1.49 9.04
CA ASP A 492 26.11 -0.19 9.54
C ASP A 492 27.35 0.26 8.74
N PRO A 493 27.33 1.42 8.05
CA PRO A 493 28.46 1.95 7.30
C PRO A 493 29.77 2.06 8.11
N SER A 494 29.68 2.34 9.41
CA SER A 494 30.87 2.43 10.29
C SER A 494 31.64 1.12 10.38
N GLN A 495 30.99 -0.02 10.15
CA GLN A 495 31.65 -1.34 10.09
C GLN A 495 32.27 -1.63 8.71
N VAL A 496 31.91 -0.86 7.69
CA VAL A 496 32.45 -0.96 6.33
C VAL A 496 33.74 -0.13 6.20
N GLU A 497 33.79 1.05 6.82
CA GLU A 497 35.00 1.88 6.89
C GLU A 497 36.13 1.18 7.66
N GLU A 498 35.86 0.53 8.80
CA GLU A 498 36.87 -0.26 9.54
C GLU A 498 37.48 -1.41 8.70
N LYS A 499 36.71 -2.02 7.79
CA LYS A 499 37.22 -3.08 6.90
C LYS A 499 38.10 -2.56 5.76
N HIS A 500 37.88 -1.32 5.33
CA HIS A 500 38.71 -0.71 4.30
C HIS A 500 40.00 -0.12 4.86
N GLU A 501 40.01 0.41 6.09
CA GLU A 501 41.25 0.84 6.77
C GLU A 501 42.11 -0.33 7.26
N GLY A 502 41.51 -1.51 7.51
CA GLY A 502 42.22 -2.71 7.97
C GLY A 502 42.87 -3.58 6.87
N SER A 503 42.77 -3.21 5.60
CA SER A 503 43.46 -3.92 4.51
C SER A 503 44.81 -3.25 4.24
N PRO A 504 45.96 -3.86 4.59
CA PRO A 504 47.26 -3.26 4.28
C PRO A 504 47.38 -3.13 2.77
N GLU A 505 47.75 -1.92 2.33
CA GLU A 505 48.13 -1.61 0.95
C GLU A 505 49.07 -2.71 0.43
N GLY A 506 48.57 -3.49 -0.53
CA GLY A 506 49.31 -4.56 -1.16
C GLY A 506 50.54 -3.97 -1.85
N SER A 507 51.71 -4.41 -1.39
CA SER A 507 53.03 -4.06 -1.89
C SER A 507 53.09 -3.98 -3.43
N THR A 508 53.45 -2.81 -3.95
CA THR A 508 54.15 -2.70 -5.22
C THR A 508 55.41 -3.56 -5.17
N LYS A 509 55.34 -4.76 -5.75
CA LYS A 509 56.54 -5.48 -6.18
C LYS A 509 56.82 -5.07 -7.62
N ASP A 510 57.83 -4.23 -7.77
CA ASP A 510 58.55 -4.03 -9.01
C ASP A 510 58.95 -5.39 -9.59
N VAL A 511 58.51 -5.65 -10.82
CA VAL A 511 59.14 -6.64 -11.69
C VAL A 511 59.86 -5.84 -12.77
N ALA A 512 61.14 -5.58 -12.49
CA ALA A 512 62.13 -5.26 -13.50
C ALA A 512 62.96 -6.53 -13.75
N ASN A 513 63.29 -6.72 -15.04
CA ASN A 513 63.99 -7.83 -15.71
C ASN A 513 63.15 -9.03 -16.13
#